data_AF-A0A7V9V376-F1
#
_entry.id   AF-A0A7V9V376-F1
#
_cell.length_a   1.000
_cell.length_b   1.000
_cell.length_c   1.000
_cell.angle_alpha   90.00
_cell.angle_beta   90.00
_cell.angle_gamma   90.00
#
_symmetry.space_group_name_H-M   'P 1'
#
loop_
_entity.id
_entity.type
_entity.pdbx_description
1 polymer ?
#
loop_
_entity_poly.entity_id
_entity_poly.type
_entity_poly.pdbx_seq_one_letter_code
_entity_poly.pdbx_strand_id
1 'polypeptide(L)'
;MCARDKDQQLQRRRKQSLVTNATVVLLLAVIGGAVAGCNRMMTPRSSQVIKDADARAADGDFLHAINLYESALDGSAGAADVHYRLALLYDDKMKEPLNALHHFKRYLMLAPTGPHAAEVKEFMKRDELAVVTNMSGDSVVTRAEAARLKNENL
;
A
#
# COMPACT_ATOMS: atom_id res chain seq x y z
N MET A 1 -61.70 21.67 55.69
CA MET A 1 -60.45 22.32 55.22
C MET A 1 -59.33 21.34 54.78
N CYS A 2 -59.55 20.01 54.69
CA CYS A 2 -58.47 19.02 54.48
C CYS A 2 -58.26 18.53 53.02
N ALA A 3 -59.21 18.79 52.11
CA ALA A 3 -59.14 18.28 50.72
C ALA A 3 -58.26 19.13 49.78
N ARG A 4 -58.26 20.46 49.97
CA ARG A 4 -57.54 21.41 49.10
C ARG A 4 -56.01 21.29 49.19
N ASP A 5 -55.50 20.86 50.34
CA ASP A 5 -54.06 20.76 50.61
C ASP A 5 -53.44 19.51 49.95
N LYS A 6 -54.20 18.41 49.85
CA LYS A 6 -53.77 17.17 49.16
C LYS A 6 -53.56 17.38 47.67
N ASP A 7 -54.46 18.11 47.01
CA ASP A 7 -54.32 18.44 45.59
C ASP A 7 -53.13 19.37 45.32
N GLN A 8 -52.88 20.31 46.22
CA GLN A 8 -51.75 21.24 46.10
C GLN A 8 -50.40 20.52 46.27
N GLN A 9 -50.33 19.52 47.15
CA GLN A 9 -49.17 18.63 47.34
C GLN A 9 -48.91 17.73 46.11
N LEU A 10 -49.96 17.13 45.54
CA LEU A 10 -49.83 16.28 44.34
C LEU A 10 -49.40 17.07 43.10
N GLN A 11 -49.94 18.29 42.94
CA GLN A 11 -49.55 19.21 41.87
C GLN A 11 -48.08 19.64 42.00
N ARG A 12 -47.58 19.87 43.23
CA ARG A 12 -46.17 20.17 43.49
C ARG A 12 -45.26 18.98 43.17
N ARG A 13 -45.64 17.76 43.56
CA ARG A 13 -44.87 16.53 43.26
C ARG A 13 -44.79 16.24 41.77
N ARG A 14 -45.88 16.42 41.02
CA ARG A 14 -45.90 16.30 39.55
C ARG A 14 -44.99 17.32 38.86
N LYS A 15 -45.04 18.58 39.31
CA LYS A 15 -44.16 19.65 38.80
C LYS A 15 -42.69 19.40 39.14
N GLN A 16 -42.38 18.97 40.37
CA GLN A 16 -41.02 18.61 40.77
C GLN A 16 -40.46 17.46 39.92
N SER A 17 -41.23 16.37 39.73
CA SER A 17 -40.80 15.22 38.92
C SER A 17 -40.60 15.57 37.44
N LEU A 18 -41.40 16.49 36.90
CA LEU A 18 -41.26 16.95 35.51
C LEU A 18 -40.01 17.82 35.33
N VAL A 19 -39.72 18.69 36.31
CA VAL A 19 -38.56 19.58 36.29
C VAL A 19 -37.26 18.79 36.49
N THR A 20 -37.21 17.80 37.39
CA THR A 20 -36.01 16.95 37.54
C THR A 20 -35.74 16.09 36.32
N ASN A 21 -36.76 15.54 35.65
CA ASN A 21 -36.54 14.75 34.43
C ASN A 21 -36.03 15.63 33.29
N ALA A 22 -36.54 16.87 33.15
CA ALA A 22 -36.07 17.80 32.14
C ALA A 22 -34.61 18.26 32.38
N THR A 23 -34.21 18.51 33.62
CA THR A 23 -32.83 18.93 33.93
C THR A 23 -31.82 17.79 33.77
N VAL A 24 -32.18 16.55 34.12
CA VAL A 24 -31.32 15.36 33.90
C VAL A 24 -31.10 15.09 32.41
N VAL A 25 -32.15 15.20 31.59
CA VAL A 25 -32.04 15.05 30.12
C VAL A 25 -31.16 16.16 29.51
N LEU A 26 -31.30 17.40 29.99
CA LEU A 26 -30.49 18.52 29.50
C LEU A 26 -29.00 18.35 29.86
N LEU A 27 -28.68 17.84 31.06
CA LEU A 27 -27.31 17.61 31.50
C LEU A 27 -26.63 16.45 30.75
N LEU A 28 -27.37 15.39 30.41
CA LEU A 28 -26.84 14.28 29.60
C LEU A 28 -26.56 14.69 28.14
N ALA A 29 -27.32 15.64 27.58
CA ALA A 29 -27.11 16.15 26.23
C ALA A 29 -25.84 17.02 26.10
N VAL A 30 -25.42 17.71 27.17
CA VAL A 30 -24.23 18.59 27.15
C VAL A 30 -22.92 17.80 27.22
N ILE A 31 -22.92 16.61 27.83
CA ILE A 31 -21.71 15.76 27.93
C ILE A 31 -21.47 14.94 26.64
N GLY A 32 -22.50 14.72 25.81
CA GLY A 32 -22.39 13.98 24.55
C GLY A 32 -21.82 14.76 23.36
N GLY A 33 -21.59 16.06 23.49
CA GLY A 33 -21.19 16.94 22.37
C GLY A 33 -19.69 17.05 22.08
N ALA A 34 -18.82 16.44 22.90
CA ALA A 34 -17.36 16.57 22.77
C ALA A 34 -16.71 15.51 21.84
N VAL A 35 -17.51 14.79 21.05
CA VAL A 35 -17.02 13.88 20.00
C VAL A 35 -17.43 14.38 18.61
N ALA A 36 -17.33 15.70 18.38
CA ALA A 36 -17.22 16.21 17.02
C ALA A 36 -15.84 15.80 16.50
N GLY A 37 -15.82 14.72 15.72
CA GLY A 37 -14.63 13.99 15.34
C GLY A 37 -13.59 14.87 14.66
N CYS A 38 -12.42 14.96 15.28
CA CYS A 38 -11.15 14.87 14.54
C CYS A 38 -10.99 13.42 14.08
N ASN A 39 -11.88 12.96 13.20
CA ASN A 39 -11.59 11.80 12.37
C ASN A 39 -10.58 12.32 11.35
N ARG A 40 -9.32 12.48 11.77
CA ARG A 40 -8.20 12.64 10.85
C ARG A 40 -8.21 11.35 10.07
N MET A 41 -8.84 11.41 8.90
CA MET A 41 -8.92 10.35 7.92
C MET A 41 -7.49 9.89 7.68
N MET A 42 -7.09 8.83 8.37
CA MET A 42 -5.85 8.12 8.08
C MET A 42 -6.11 7.48 6.74
N THR A 43 -5.75 8.17 5.64
CA THR A 43 -5.30 7.42 4.47
C THR A 43 -4.35 6.36 5.01
N PRO A 44 -4.58 5.05 4.76
CA PRO A 44 -3.67 4.03 5.24
C PRO A 44 -2.27 4.49 4.86
N ARG A 45 -1.34 4.54 5.82
CA ARG A 45 0.01 5.12 5.60
C ARG A 45 0.63 4.63 4.29
N SER A 46 0.41 3.36 3.95
CA SER A 46 0.78 2.73 2.68
C SER A 46 0.20 3.42 1.43
N SER A 47 -1.07 3.83 1.43
CA SER A 47 -1.70 4.52 0.29
C SER A 47 -1.05 5.86 -0.03
N GLN A 48 -0.61 6.63 0.98
CA GLN A 48 0.10 7.88 0.74
C GLN A 48 1.51 7.62 0.20
N VAL A 49 2.23 6.66 0.79
CA VAL A 49 3.57 6.27 0.34
C VAL A 49 3.58 5.81 -1.12
N ILE A 50 2.57 5.05 -1.55
CA ILE A 50 2.42 4.62 -2.96
C ILE A 50 2.19 5.81 -3.88
N LYS A 51 1.39 6.80 -3.48
CA LYS A 51 1.19 8.03 -4.28
C LYS A 51 2.47 8.85 -4.41
N ASP A 52 3.22 8.96 -3.33
CA ASP A 52 4.50 9.66 -3.34
C ASP A 52 5.49 8.91 -4.24
N ALA A 53 5.50 7.58 -4.22
CA ALA A 53 6.31 6.74 -5.10
C ALA A 53 5.94 6.94 -6.59
N ASP A 54 4.63 6.94 -6.91
CA ASP A 54 4.12 7.22 -8.25
C ASP A 54 4.60 8.59 -8.76
N ALA A 55 4.58 9.62 -7.89
CA ALA A 55 5.08 10.95 -8.24
C ALA A 55 6.59 10.96 -8.52
N ARG A 56 7.40 10.31 -7.66
CA ARG A 56 8.85 10.18 -7.89
C ARG A 56 9.16 9.44 -9.18
N ALA A 57 8.41 8.39 -9.50
CA ALA A 57 8.58 7.64 -10.74
C ALA A 57 8.24 8.50 -11.97
N ALA A 58 7.18 9.31 -11.89
CA ALA A 58 6.80 10.24 -12.95
C ALA A 58 7.84 11.36 -13.17
N ASP A 59 8.48 11.83 -12.10
CA ASP A 59 9.57 12.81 -12.15
C ASP A 59 10.89 12.23 -12.69
N GLY A 60 10.96 10.91 -12.91
CA GLY A 60 12.18 10.21 -13.32
C GLY A 60 13.14 9.88 -12.17
N ASP A 61 12.76 10.18 -10.92
CA ASP A 61 13.50 9.81 -9.72
C ASP A 61 13.20 8.35 -9.33
N PHE A 62 13.68 7.44 -10.16
CA PHE A 62 13.38 6.01 -10.06
C PHE A 62 13.92 5.39 -8.77
N LEU A 63 15.11 5.79 -8.31
CA LEU A 63 15.69 5.27 -7.07
C LEU A 63 14.83 5.64 -5.85
N HIS A 64 14.34 6.88 -5.79
CA HIS A 64 13.49 7.28 -4.69
C HIS A 64 12.11 6.62 -4.76
N ALA A 65 11.57 6.44 -5.98
CA ALA A 65 10.33 5.70 -6.19
C ALA A 65 10.44 4.24 -5.70
N ILE A 66 11.54 3.55 -6.04
CA ILE A 66 11.82 2.18 -5.58
C ILE A 66 11.81 2.11 -4.06
N ASN A 67 12.57 2.97 -3.38
CA ASN A 67 12.63 3.01 -1.91
C ASN A 67 11.24 3.19 -1.27
N LEU A 68 10.42 4.08 -1.85
CA LEU A 68 9.06 4.32 -1.35
C LEU A 68 8.16 3.10 -1.58
N TYR A 69 8.17 2.51 -2.78
CA TYR A 69 7.41 1.28 -3.05
C TYR A 69 7.82 0.13 -2.15
N GLU A 70 9.12 -0.10 -1.94
CA GLU A 70 9.63 -1.13 -1.04
C GLU A 70 9.14 -0.90 0.40
N SER A 71 9.15 0.36 0.86
CA SER A 71 8.63 0.71 2.19
C SER A 71 7.11 0.52 2.35
N ALA A 72 6.37 0.43 1.24
CA ALA A 72 4.94 0.18 1.21
C ALA A 72 4.57 -1.31 1.21
N LEU A 73 5.55 -2.22 1.01
CA LEU A 73 5.33 -3.66 1.02
C LEU A 73 5.08 -4.17 2.45
N ASP A 74 3.86 -4.64 2.71
CA ASP A 74 3.44 -5.22 4.00
C ASP A 74 3.21 -6.74 3.94
N GLY A 75 3.46 -7.36 2.77
CA GLY A 75 3.24 -8.78 2.53
C GLY A 75 1.77 -9.19 2.34
N SER A 76 0.84 -8.24 2.34
CA SER A 76 -0.59 -8.51 2.09
C SER A 76 -0.88 -8.77 0.61
N ALA A 77 -2.07 -9.30 0.31
CA ALA A 77 -2.53 -9.45 -1.08
C ALA A 77 -2.64 -8.10 -1.81
N GLY A 78 -2.84 -6.99 -1.07
CA GLY A 78 -2.85 -5.63 -1.62
C GLY A 78 -1.49 -5.15 -2.12
N ALA A 79 -0.40 -5.83 -1.74
CA ALA A 79 0.94 -5.50 -2.20
C ALA A 79 1.23 -6.01 -3.64
N ALA A 80 0.32 -6.77 -4.26
CA ALA A 80 0.49 -7.25 -5.63
C ALA A 80 0.79 -6.09 -6.59
N ASP A 81 -0.05 -5.06 -6.61
CA ASP A 81 0.13 -3.92 -7.52
C ASP A 81 1.46 -3.17 -7.29
N VAL A 82 1.96 -3.14 -6.05
CA VAL A 82 3.26 -2.55 -5.72
C VAL A 82 4.40 -3.38 -6.30
N HIS A 83 4.33 -4.71 -6.20
CA HIS A 83 5.29 -5.59 -6.85
C HIS A 83 5.28 -5.43 -8.38
N TYR A 84 4.11 -5.25 -8.99
CA TYR A 84 4.03 -4.98 -10.43
C TYR A 84 4.74 -3.65 -10.80
N ARG A 85 4.50 -2.57 -10.06
CA ARG A 85 5.16 -1.26 -10.28
C ARG A 85 6.67 -1.33 -10.11
N LEU A 86 7.15 -2.01 -9.07
CA LEU A 86 8.58 -2.26 -8.87
C LEU A 86 9.19 -3.03 -10.05
N ALA A 87 8.51 -4.08 -10.51
CA ALA A 87 9.00 -4.88 -11.62
C ALA A 87 9.15 -4.05 -12.91
N LEU A 88 8.16 -3.21 -13.23
CA LEU A 88 8.24 -2.30 -14.38
C LEU A 88 9.40 -1.30 -14.25
N LEU A 89 9.64 -0.74 -13.07
CA LEU A 89 10.78 0.15 -12.84
C LEU A 89 12.12 -0.56 -13.08
N TYR A 90 12.28 -1.77 -12.54
CA TYR A 90 13.51 -2.53 -12.72
C TYR A 90 13.72 -2.96 -14.17
N ASP A 91 12.67 -3.38 -14.87
CA ASP A 91 12.72 -3.82 -16.27
C ASP A 91 12.96 -2.64 -17.24
N ASP A 92 12.13 -1.60 -17.16
CA ASP A 92 12.14 -0.53 -18.14
C ASP A 92 13.18 0.54 -17.85
N LYS A 93 13.37 0.90 -16.58
CA LYS A 93 14.19 2.06 -16.19
C LYS A 93 15.58 1.66 -15.72
N MET A 94 15.68 0.62 -14.91
CA MET A 94 16.96 0.18 -14.36
C MET A 94 17.68 -0.80 -15.28
N LYS A 95 16.97 -1.48 -16.19
CA LYS A 95 17.52 -2.55 -17.04
C LYS A 95 18.15 -3.67 -16.23
N GLU A 96 17.51 -4.00 -15.11
CA GLU A 96 17.91 -5.02 -14.14
C GLU A 96 16.94 -6.21 -14.20
N PRO A 97 17.06 -7.11 -15.19
CA PRO A 97 16.04 -8.12 -15.47
C PRO A 97 15.90 -9.14 -14.33
N LEU A 98 16.94 -9.35 -13.52
CA LEU A 98 16.86 -10.24 -12.37
C LEU A 98 15.95 -9.67 -11.26
N ASN A 99 16.06 -8.37 -10.97
CA ASN A 99 15.21 -7.69 -9.99
C ASN A 99 13.77 -7.58 -10.50
N ALA A 100 13.58 -7.30 -11.79
CA ALA A 100 12.26 -7.31 -12.43
C ALA A 100 11.59 -8.68 -12.29
N LEU A 101 12.31 -9.77 -12.62
CA LEU A 101 11.82 -11.13 -12.51
C LEU A 101 11.43 -11.51 -11.07
N HIS A 102 12.20 -11.07 -10.07
CA HIS A 102 11.86 -11.28 -8.66
C HIS A 102 10.48 -10.68 -8.33
N HIS A 103 10.24 -9.43 -8.71
CA HIS A 103 8.99 -8.74 -8.39
C HIS A 103 7.80 -9.24 -9.24
N PHE A 104 8.01 -9.60 -10.51
CA PHE A 104 6.98 -10.24 -11.31
C PHE A 104 6.54 -11.60 -10.75
N LYS A 105 7.49 -12.41 -10.26
CA LYS A 105 7.17 -13.66 -9.56
C LYS A 105 6.36 -13.40 -8.29
N ARG A 106 6.73 -12.39 -7.50
CA ARG A 106 5.95 -11.96 -6.33
C ARG A 106 4.52 -11.53 -6.70
N TYR A 107 4.35 -10.79 -7.80
CA TYR A 107 3.02 -10.42 -8.30
C TYR A 107 2.15 -11.65 -8.58
N LEU A 108 2.65 -12.61 -9.37
CA LEU A 108 1.87 -13.80 -9.74
C LEU A 108 1.57 -14.71 -8.55
N MET A 109 2.40 -14.72 -7.50
CA MET A 109 2.10 -15.44 -6.27
C MET A 109 0.92 -14.83 -5.49
N LEU A 110 0.77 -13.51 -5.51
CA LEU A 110 -0.30 -12.81 -4.80
C LEU A 110 -1.58 -12.68 -5.65
N ALA A 111 -1.43 -12.50 -6.97
CA ALA A 111 -2.51 -12.25 -7.91
C ALA A 111 -2.36 -13.12 -9.19
N PRO A 112 -2.47 -14.45 -9.09
CA PRO A 112 -2.25 -15.36 -10.23
C PRO A 112 -3.22 -15.18 -11.40
N THR A 113 -4.40 -14.61 -11.13
CA THR A 113 -5.41 -14.23 -12.12
C THR A 113 -5.71 -12.73 -12.07
N GLY A 114 -4.74 -11.93 -11.61
CA GLY A 114 -4.84 -10.48 -11.54
C GLY A 114 -4.91 -9.80 -12.91
N PRO A 115 -5.25 -8.51 -12.97
CA PRO A 115 -5.39 -7.77 -14.22
C PRO A 115 -4.13 -7.79 -15.10
N HIS A 116 -2.95 -7.87 -14.47
CA HIS A 116 -1.65 -7.88 -15.15
C HIS A 116 -1.07 -9.29 -15.32
N ALA A 117 -1.77 -10.36 -14.94
CA ALA A 117 -1.18 -11.70 -14.90
C ALA A 117 -0.75 -12.24 -16.26
N ALA A 118 -1.44 -11.87 -17.34
CA ALA A 118 -1.08 -12.29 -18.70
C ALA A 118 0.20 -11.60 -19.20
N GLU A 119 0.27 -10.26 -19.07
CA GLU A 119 1.43 -9.48 -19.49
C GLU A 119 2.68 -9.77 -18.64
N VAL A 120 2.51 -9.97 -17.32
CA VAL A 120 3.62 -10.33 -16.43
C VAL A 120 4.29 -11.62 -16.88
N LYS A 121 3.53 -12.61 -17.36
CA LYS A 121 4.12 -13.84 -17.90
C LYS A 121 4.96 -13.59 -19.16
N GLU A 122 4.57 -12.64 -20.00
CA GLU A 122 5.34 -12.28 -21.19
C GLU A 122 6.61 -11.49 -20.82
N PHE A 123 6.53 -10.54 -19.88
CA PHE A 123 7.71 -9.87 -19.34
C PHE A 123 8.71 -10.86 -18.75
N MET A 124 8.24 -11.79 -17.92
CA MET A 124 9.11 -12.81 -17.32
C MET A 124 9.85 -13.67 -18.36
N LYS A 125 9.20 -14.10 -19.45
CA LYS A 125 9.87 -14.86 -20.52
C LYS A 125 11.03 -14.07 -21.14
N ARG A 126 10.81 -12.78 -21.37
CA ARG A 126 11.84 -11.89 -21.94
C ARG A 126 12.98 -11.67 -20.95
N ASP A 127 12.67 -11.41 -19.69
CA ASP A 127 13.66 -11.12 -18.65
C ASP A 127 14.49 -12.37 -18.31
N GLU A 128 13.87 -13.55 -18.32
CA GLU A 128 14.55 -14.84 -18.19
C GLU A 128 15.59 -15.04 -19.31
N LEU A 129 15.23 -14.73 -20.55
CA LEU A 129 16.17 -14.78 -21.66
C LEU A 129 17.33 -13.79 -21.46
N ALA A 130 17.03 -12.54 -21.06
CA ALA A 130 18.05 -11.52 -20.82
C ALA A 130 19.05 -11.95 -19.73
N VAL A 131 18.55 -12.52 -18.62
CA VAL A 131 19.38 -13.07 -17.54
C VAL A 131 20.28 -14.20 -18.05
N VAL A 132 19.72 -15.16 -18.82
CA VAL A 132 20.51 -16.26 -19.41
C VAL A 132 21.59 -15.74 -20.34
N THR A 133 21.28 -14.76 -21.20
CA THR A 133 22.27 -14.20 -22.13
C THR A 133 23.40 -13.46 -21.40
N ASN A 134 23.09 -12.72 -20.33
CA ASN A 134 24.09 -12.01 -19.54
C ASN A 134 25.03 -12.99 -18.81
N MET A 135 24.51 -14.09 -18.28
CA MET A 135 25.36 -15.13 -17.66
C MET A 135 26.20 -15.91 -18.69
N SER A 136 25.68 -16.07 -19.91
CA SER A 136 26.38 -16.82 -20.97
C SER A 136 27.53 -16.00 -21.58
N GLY A 137 27.37 -14.67 -21.66
CA GLY A 137 28.36 -13.77 -22.27
C GLY A 137 29.72 -13.76 -21.56
N ASP A 138 29.75 -14.05 -20.26
CA ASP A 138 30.98 -14.05 -19.45
C ASP A 138 31.82 -15.35 -19.60
N SER A 139 31.23 -16.42 -20.16
CA SER A 139 31.90 -17.73 -20.33
C SER A 139 32.31 -18.04 -21.77
N VAL A 140 31.90 -17.26 -22.78
CA VAL A 140 32.29 -17.53 -24.17
C VAL A 140 33.65 -16.90 -24.44
N VAL A 141 34.73 -17.65 -24.17
CA VAL A 141 36.01 -17.41 -24.85
C VAL A 141 35.74 -17.58 -26.34
N THR A 142 35.81 -16.50 -27.10
CA THR A 142 35.53 -16.57 -28.53
C THR A 142 36.59 -17.43 -29.21
N ARG A 143 36.23 -18.15 -30.29
CA ARG A 143 37.19 -18.93 -31.10
C ARG A 143 38.40 -18.07 -31.53
N ALA A 144 38.19 -16.76 -31.70
CA ALA A 144 39.23 -15.79 -32.01
C ALA A 144 40.22 -15.57 -30.85
N GLU A 145 39.75 -15.47 -29.60
CA GLU A 145 40.62 -15.39 -28.41
C GLU A 145 41.34 -16.71 -28.15
N ALA A 146 40.66 -17.85 -28.34
CA ALA A 146 41.28 -19.17 -28.24
C ALA A 146 42.40 -19.40 -29.28
N ALA A 147 42.29 -18.77 -30.46
CA ALA A 147 43.34 -18.81 -31.48
C ALA A 147 44.53 -17.89 -31.13
N ARG A 148 44.30 -16.74 -30.49
CA ARG A 148 45.37 -15.83 -30.03
C ARG A 148 46.24 -16.47 -28.96
N LEU A 149 45.64 -17.20 -28.01
CA LEU A 149 46.39 -17.92 -26.96
C LEU A 149 47.39 -18.97 -27.51
N LYS A 150 47.19 -19.47 -28.73
CA LYS A 150 48.11 -20.42 -29.36
C LYS A 150 49.30 -19.76 -30.06
N ASN A 151 49.22 -18.48 -30.39
CA ASN A 151 50.26 -17.76 -31.15
C ASN A 151 51.25 -17.00 -30.29
N GLU A 152 51.03 -16.88 -28.97
CA GLU A 152 51.94 -16.20 -28.05
C GLU A 152 52.96 -17.16 -27.40
N ASN A 153 52.98 -18.45 -27.81
CA ASN A 153 53.88 -19.48 -27.29
C ASN A 153 54.91 -19.96 -28.32
N LEU A 154 55.28 -19.10 -29.28
CA LEU A 154 56.34 -19.29 -30.29
C LEU A 154 57.32 -18.12 -30.21
#